data_AF-A0A8J1YLY5-F1
#
_entry.id   AF-A0A8J1YLY5-F1
#
_cell.length_a   1.000
_cell.length_b   1.000
_cell.length_c   1.000
_cell.angle_alpha   90.00
_cell.angle_beta   90.00
_cell.angle_gamma   90.00
#
_symmetry.space_group_name_H-M   'P 1'
#
loop_
_entity.id
_entity.type
_entity.pdbx_description
1 polymer ?
#
loop_
_entity_poly.entity_id
_entity_poly.type
_entity_poly.pdbx_seq_one_letter_code
_entity_poly.pdbx_strand_id
1 'polypeptide(L)'
;MARNISLKLSRHAGLQSSVQLASPCLFRHAPRRFMSSKSTPLLHGQTRLALQLSGALVVSLTTLYFFSPRLHLDSALDDPSAPLEQAIGRGLIPYSEVQKHSTPDDCWIVISGKVYDLTEFAKESHPGGAAAIHRAAGRDATGIYMPLHPPGTIENGLDEEAYMGTVDPNTLPKVVSKVESGEKMEKRIDLAEIIGLPDFDAAAKINLTSKAWAYMSSGATDQLTLELNRQSFNSILFRPRVLIDVDLADTRTVMMGQETSLPIFISPAGMAGLAHPQGERLLAAAAGESSIIQMISTNASAPLVEIVDSGTSPDQKFFMQLYVDRNRPKTEALLEKINGMGMKAIFVTVDAAAPGKREADERSRAEVEVASGISGGKISTDNRGGGIGRSVGGFIDPKLNWDDIAWLRRHTNLPIGLKGVQCVEDAMRAAEMGVDAIYLSNHGFTSMAVFVAEQMSSKPSVSVQKEWAWVDPFSTP
;
A
#
# COMPACT_ATOMS: atom_id res chain seq x y z
N MET A 1 -35.01 -21.72 42.99
CA MET A 1 -35.86 -20.68 43.62
C MET A 1 -35.23 -19.33 43.35
N ALA A 2 -35.96 -18.37 42.76
CA ALA A 2 -35.45 -17.00 42.58
C ALA A 2 -35.59 -16.19 43.88
N ARG A 3 -34.69 -15.23 44.10
CA ARG A 3 -34.84 -14.19 45.13
C ARG A 3 -34.83 -12.81 44.45
N ASN A 4 -35.99 -12.19 44.39
CA ASN A 4 -36.11 -10.79 44.01
C ASN A 4 -35.49 -9.91 45.10
N ILE A 5 -34.66 -8.94 44.71
CA ILE A 5 -34.37 -7.76 45.51
C ILE A 5 -34.74 -6.55 44.66
N SER A 6 -35.75 -5.80 45.10
CA SER A 6 -36.16 -4.54 44.50
C SER A 6 -35.53 -3.39 45.28
N LEU A 7 -34.91 -2.44 44.59
CA LEU A 7 -34.43 -1.18 45.17
C LEU A 7 -35.14 -0.01 44.52
N LYS A 8 -35.59 0.92 45.36
CA LYS A 8 -36.48 2.02 44.97
C LYS A 8 -35.69 3.20 44.41
N LEU A 9 -36.21 3.79 43.35
CA LEU A 9 -35.87 5.16 42.95
C LEU A 9 -36.29 6.15 44.05
N SER A 10 -35.44 7.15 44.29
CA SER A 10 -35.75 8.35 45.08
C SER A 10 -35.30 9.58 44.30
N ARG A 11 -36.12 10.63 44.28
CA ARG A 11 -35.81 11.93 43.66
C ARG A 11 -35.88 13.02 44.72
N HIS A 12 -34.79 13.74 44.93
CA HIS A 12 -34.66 15.12 45.43
C HIS A 12 -33.16 15.46 45.35
N ALA A 13 -32.70 16.71 45.36
CA ALA A 13 -33.18 17.99 44.84
C ALA A 13 -31.96 18.95 44.99
N GLY A 14 -31.72 19.82 44.02
CA GLY A 14 -30.40 20.46 43.87
C GLY A 14 -29.98 21.45 44.97
N LEU A 15 -28.67 21.70 45.03
CA LEU A 15 -28.06 22.82 45.74
C LEU A 15 -26.83 23.31 44.94
N GLN A 16 -26.61 24.62 44.90
CA GLN A 16 -25.51 25.26 44.17
C GLN A 16 -24.27 25.44 45.08
N SER A 17 -23.05 25.40 44.53
CA SER A 17 -21.93 26.17 45.08
C SER A 17 -20.81 26.44 44.04
N SER A 18 -20.45 27.71 43.92
CA SER A 18 -19.10 28.26 43.61
C SER A 18 -18.08 27.44 42.80
N VAL A 19 -17.74 27.96 41.61
CA VAL A 19 -16.44 27.74 40.93
C VAL A 19 -15.29 28.33 41.76
N GLN A 20 -14.15 27.65 41.84
CA GLN A 20 -12.84 28.26 42.13
C GLN A 20 -11.78 27.79 41.12
N LEU A 21 -11.10 28.74 40.51
CA LEU A 21 -9.98 28.52 39.59
C LEU A 21 -8.66 28.53 40.37
N ALA A 22 -7.77 27.57 40.10
CA ALA A 22 -6.40 27.56 40.59
C ALA A 22 -5.43 27.28 39.43
N SER A 23 -4.48 28.20 39.20
CA SER A 23 -3.44 28.10 38.16
C SER A 23 -2.14 27.51 38.72
N PRO A 24 -1.22 26.99 37.87
CA PRO A 24 -0.29 25.93 38.30
C PRO A 24 0.98 26.41 39.00
N CYS A 25 1.52 25.57 39.87
CA CYS A 25 2.85 25.75 40.47
C CYS A 25 3.97 25.16 39.58
N LEU A 26 4.99 25.97 39.32
CA LEU A 26 6.20 25.60 38.58
C LEU A 26 7.21 24.86 39.47
N PHE A 27 7.56 23.62 39.12
CA PHE A 27 8.68 22.91 39.77
C PHE A 27 9.99 23.09 38.99
N ARG A 28 10.88 23.96 39.50
CA ARG A 28 12.27 24.06 39.02
C ARG A 28 13.10 22.86 39.49
N HIS A 29 13.88 22.28 38.57
CA HIS A 29 14.92 21.31 38.91
C HIS A 29 16.13 21.97 39.60
N ALA A 30 16.78 21.23 40.50
CA ALA A 30 18.09 21.58 41.06
C ALA A 30 18.93 20.28 41.22
N PRO A 31 20.14 20.19 40.64
CA PRO A 31 20.93 18.95 40.66
C PRO A 31 21.68 18.77 41.98
N ARG A 32 21.58 17.58 42.60
CA ARG A 32 22.45 17.18 43.72
C ARG A 32 23.73 16.52 43.18
N ARG A 33 24.89 16.96 43.68
CA ARG A 33 26.19 16.31 43.47
C ARG A 33 26.22 14.96 44.21
N PHE A 34 26.78 13.94 43.58
CA PHE A 34 27.34 12.78 44.28
C PHE A 34 28.85 12.98 44.47
N MET A 35 29.37 12.60 45.63
CA MET A 35 30.81 12.51 45.88
C MET A 35 31.23 11.04 45.81
N SER A 36 32.39 10.78 45.20
CA SER A 36 33.02 9.46 45.17
C SER A 36 34.20 9.42 46.13
N SER A 37 34.36 8.32 46.87
CA SER A 37 35.50 8.03 47.74
C SER A 37 36.20 6.75 47.30
N LYS A 38 37.54 6.73 47.40
CA LYS A 38 38.42 5.72 46.80
C LYS A 38 38.88 4.68 47.81
N SER A 39 39.13 3.45 47.35
CA SER A 39 40.35 2.70 47.70
C SER A 39 40.65 1.55 46.72
N THR A 40 41.94 1.33 46.48
CA THR A 40 42.61 0.33 45.60
C THR A 40 43.56 -0.53 46.47
N PRO A 41 44.54 -1.34 45.99
CA PRO A 41 44.97 -1.76 44.63
C PRO A 41 45.11 -3.30 44.44
N LEU A 42 45.50 -3.83 43.26
CA LEU A 42 46.85 -4.37 42.87
C LEU A 42 46.63 -5.39 41.67
N LEU A 43 47.58 -5.95 40.88
CA LEU A 43 49.05 -5.87 40.75
C LEU A 43 49.54 -6.19 39.28
N HIS A 44 50.09 -5.22 38.53
CA HIS A 44 50.96 -5.39 37.31
C HIS A 44 50.38 -6.09 36.04
N GLY A 45 50.92 -5.88 34.82
CA GLY A 45 51.89 -4.85 34.38
C GLY A 45 52.47 -5.05 32.96
N GLN A 46 52.93 -3.95 32.34
CA GLN A 46 53.65 -3.82 31.05
C GLN A 46 52.84 -4.16 29.77
N THR A 47 53.11 -3.62 28.57
CA THR A 47 54.19 -2.75 28.05
C THR A 47 53.68 -1.46 27.35
N ARG A 48 54.53 -0.42 27.25
CA ARG A 48 54.33 0.77 26.37
C ARG A 48 55.63 1.10 25.63
N LEU A 49 55.60 1.18 24.30
CA LEU A 49 56.39 2.02 23.38
C LEU A 49 55.92 1.70 21.93
N ALA A 50 56.03 2.56 20.92
CA ALA A 50 56.52 3.94 20.85
C ALA A 50 55.61 4.79 19.92
N LEU A 51 55.85 6.10 19.86
CA LEU A 51 55.18 7.05 18.97
C LEU A 51 56.22 7.92 18.25
N GLN A 52 55.86 8.50 17.10
CA GLN A 52 56.58 9.49 16.28
C GLN A 52 57.50 8.95 15.18
N LEU A 53 57.72 9.84 14.19
CA LEU A 53 58.26 9.60 12.84
C LEU A 53 57.29 8.78 11.95
N SER A 54 56.98 9.15 10.70
CA SER A 54 57.50 10.23 9.85
C SER A 54 56.38 10.98 9.10
N GLY A 55 56.23 12.29 9.35
CA GLY A 55 55.34 13.15 8.57
C GLY A 55 56.02 13.67 7.30
N ALA A 56 56.00 12.88 6.20
CA ALA A 56 56.72 13.21 4.96
C ALA A 56 56.12 12.57 3.68
N LEU A 57 54.79 12.52 3.53
CA LEU A 57 54.16 11.88 2.34
C LEU A 57 52.83 12.52 1.87
N VAL A 58 52.70 13.85 1.92
CA VAL A 58 51.44 14.56 1.55
C VAL A 58 51.65 15.74 0.58
N VAL A 59 52.85 15.92 0.02
CA VAL A 59 53.22 17.12 -0.79
C VAL A 59 53.80 16.75 -2.17
N SER A 60 53.20 15.77 -2.86
CA SER A 60 53.65 15.35 -4.21
C SER A 60 52.54 14.84 -5.15
N LEU A 61 51.28 15.20 -4.90
CA LEU A 61 50.13 14.80 -5.76
C LEU A 61 49.33 15.97 -6.35
N THR A 62 49.56 17.21 -5.91
CA THR A 62 48.84 18.40 -6.40
C THR A 62 49.48 19.07 -7.62
N THR A 63 50.76 18.84 -7.89
CA THR A 63 51.51 19.52 -8.96
C THR A 63 51.34 18.92 -10.36
N LEU A 64 50.88 17.66 -10.47
CA LEU A 64 50.69 16.97 -11.75
C LEU A 64 49.37 17.31 -12.45
N TYR A 65 48.42 17.98 -11.78
CA TYR A 65 47.09 18.28 -12.33
C TYR A 65 47.03 19.58 -13.17
N PHE A 66 48.09 20.40 -13.16
CA PHE A 66 48.07 21.76 -13.73
C PHE A 66 48.94 21.96 -14.99
N PHE A 67 49.68 20.95 -15.45
CA PHE A 67 50.65 21.09 -16.56
C PHE A 67 50.55 19.99 -17.64
N SER A 68 49.33 19.66 -18.05
CA SER A 68 49.07 18.95 -19.31
C SER A 68 48.60 19.94 -20.40
N PRO A 69 49.05 19.82 -21.66
CA PRO A 69 48.73 20.79 -22.70
C PRO A 69 47.24 20.73 -23.10
N ARG A 70 46.66 21.91 -23.34
CA ARG A 70 45.29 22.02 -23.89
C ARG A 70 45.31 21.69 -25.38
N LEU A 71 44.53 20.67 -25.77
CA LEU A 71 44.16 20.48 -27.17
C LEU A 71 43.05 21.48 -27.57
N HIS A 72 43.03 21.86 -28.84
CA HIS A 72 42.04 22.80 -29.38
C HIS A 72 40.65 22.15 -29.50
N LEU A 73 39.61 22.98 -29.37
CA LEU A 73 38.29 22.65 -29.92
C LEU A 73 38.32 22.90 -31.42
N ASP A 74 37.98 21.87 -32.20
CA ASP A 74 37.29 22.04 -33.47
C ASP A 74 35.80 21.73 -33.25
N SER A 75 34.92 22.52 -33.87
CA SER A 75 33.48 22.48 -33.61
C SER A 75 32.73 21.69 -34.68
N ALA A 76 32.53 20.40 -34.45
CA ALA A 76 31.45 19.61 -35.04
C ALA A 76 30.47 19.20 -33.92
N LEU A 77 29.18 19.43 -34.14
CA LEU A 77 28.11 18.96 -33.25
C LEU A 77 27.53 17.67 -33.84
N ASP A 78 28.18 16.54 -33.56
CA ASP A 78 27.63 15.23 -33.89
C ASP A 78 26.39 14.95 -33.03
N ASP A 79 25.33 14.44 -33.65
CA ASP A 79 24.08 14.11 -32.98
C ASP A 79 24.25 12.85 -32.11
N PRO A 80 24.05 12.92 -30.78
CA PRO A 80 24.19 11.76 -29.89
C PRO A 80 23.12 10.67 -30.09
N SER A 81 22.18 10.85 -31.02
CA SER A 81 21.19 9.85 -31.45
C SER A 81 21.48 9.21 -32.81
N ALA A 82 22.58 9.60 -33.48
CA ALA A 82 23.05 8.97 -34.70
C ALA A 82 23.73 7.60 -34.41
N PRO A 83 23.38 6.51 -35.12
CA PRO A 83 24.08 5.25 -34.99
C PRO A 83 25.54 5.34 -35.46
N LEU A 84 26.47 4.89 -34.60
CA LEU A 84 27.87 4.67 -34.97
C LEU A 84 27.97 3.63 -36.08
N GLU A 85 28.74 3.94 -37.14
CA GLU A 85 29.06 2.98 -38.22
C GLU A 85 29.66 1.70 -37.63
N GLN A 86 28.87 0.62 -37.66
CA GLN A 86 29.22 -0.71 -37.19
C GLN A 86 28.81 -1.72 -38.26
N ALA A 87 29.54 -2.84 -38.36
CA ALA A 87 29.36 -3.79 -39.44
C ALA A 87 27.99 -4.49 -39.37
N ILE A 88 27.15 -4.25 -40.38
CA ILE A 88 25.79 -4.78 -40.48
C ILE A 88 25.82 -6.28 -40.82
N GLY A 89 25.05 -7.09 -40.08
CA GLY A 89 24.83 -8.50 -40.34
C GLY A 89 24.04 -8.75 -41.63
N ARG A 90 24.41 -9.79 -42.39
CA ARG A 90 23.73 -10.14 -43.64
C ARG A 90 22.23 -10.38 -43.42
N GLY A 91 21.39 -9.56 -44.05
CA GLY A 91 19.94 -9.68 -44.01
C GLY A 91 19.25 -8.99 -42.84
N LEU A 92 19.97 -8.15 -42.07
CA LEU A 92 19.40 -7.34 -41.00
C LEU A 92 19.23 -5.87 -41.45
N ILE A 93 18.18 -5.22 -40.96
CA ILE A 93 17.88 -3.81 -41.24
C ILE A 93 18.67 -2.94 -40.24
N PRO A 94 19.55 -2.02 -40.67
CA PRO A 94 20.20 -1.12 -39.74
C PRO A 94 19.19 -0.14 -39.14
N TYR A 95 19.33 0.20 -37.86
CA TYR A 95 18.40 1.11 -37.17
C TYR A 95 18.34 2.52 -37.81
N SER A 96 19.43 2.96 -38.45
CA SER A 96 19.49 4.18 -39.26
C SER A 96 18.54 4.18 -40.46
N GLU A 97 18.06 3.00 -40.90
CA GLU A 97 16.99 2.89 -41.89
C GLU A 97 15.64 3.16 -41.21
N VAL A 98 15.35 2.45 -40.11
CA VAL A 98 14.12 2.63 -39.31
C VAL A 98 13.92 4.10 -38.93
N GLN A 99 14.98 4.80 -38.53
CA GLN A 99 14.94 6.23 -38.17
C GLN A 99 14.51 7.19 -39.30
N LYS A 100 14.52 6.77 -40.58
CA LYS A 100 13.99 7.58 -41.71
C LYS A 100 12.47 7.62 -41.70
N HIS A 101 11.85 6.48 -41.39
CA HIS A 101 10.42 6.24 -41.39
C HIS A 101 9.80 6.73 -40.06
N SER A 102 9.97 8.03 -39.78
CA SER A 102 9.64 8.67 -38.50
C SER A 102 8.49 9.69 -38.58
N THR A 103 7.55 9.53 -39.51
CA THR A 103 6.48 10.52 -39.78
C THR A 103 5.08 9.87 -39.81
N PRO A 104 3.98 10.64 -39.71
CA PRO A 104 2.61 10.11 -39.80
C PRO A 104 2.25 9.41 -41.13
N ASP A 105 3.00 9.71 -42.20
CA ASP A 105 2.77 9.19 -43.55
C ASP A 105 3.90 8.27 -44.03
N ASP A 106 4.84 7.94 -43.14
CA ASP A 106 5.96 7.01 -43.34
C ASP A 106 6.49 6.60 -41.95
N CYS A 107 6.00 5.47 -41.42
CA CYS A 107 6.03 5.16 -39.98
C CYS A 107 6.46 3.71 -39.69
N TRP A 108 7.77 3.46 -39.52
CA TRP A 108 8.28 2.16 -39.07
C TRP A 108 8.58 2.14 -37.58
N ILE A 109 8.38 0.99 -36.93
CA ILE A 109 8.63 0.78 -35.50
C ILE A 109 9.33 -0.57 -35.27
N VAL A 110 10.30 -0.60 -34.37
CA VAL A 110 10.90 -1.85 -33.85
C VAL A 110 10.12 -2.34 -32.63
N ILE A 111 9.72 -3.62 -32.65
CA ILE A 111 9.10 -4.31 -31.53
C ILE A 111 9.75 -5.70 -31.40
N SER A 112 10.37 -5.98 -30.25
CA SER A 112 11.08 -7.24 -29.97
C SER A 112 12.12 -7.62 -31.04
N GLY A 113 12.82 -6.61 -31.59
CA GLY A 113 13.82 -6.77 -32.66
C GLY A 113 13.26 -6.93 -34.07
N LYS A 114 11.93 -7.02 -34.24
CA LYS A 114 11.26 -7.04 -35.54
C LYS A 114 10.89 -5.60 -35.96
N VAL A 115 11.09 -5.25 -37.22
CA VAL A 115 10.70 -3.97 -37.84
C VAL A 115 9.33 -4.14 -38.49
N TYR A 116 8.41 -3.23 -38.20
CA TYR A 116 7.07 -3.17 -38.78
C TYR A 116 6.81 -1.83 -39.43
N ASP A 117 6.25 -1.83 -40.63
CA ASP A 117 5.57 -0.65 -41.19
C ASP A 117 4.16 -0.58 -40.61
N LEU A 118 3.85 0.53 -39.94
CA LEU A 118 2.55 0.75 -39.29
C LEU A 118 1.82 1.96 -39.88
N THR A 119 2.25 2.46 -41.04
CA THR A 119 1.77 3.72 -41.63
C THR A 119 0.26 3.75 -41.83
N GLU A 120 -0.31 2.75 -42.52
CA GLU A 120 -1.76 2.69 -42.75
C GLU A 120 -2.52 2.10 -41.55
N PHE A 121 -1.91 1.15 -40.83
CA PHE A 121 -2.50 0.59 -39.60
C PHE A 121 -2.75 1.66 -38.53
N ALA A 122 -1.84 2.62 -38.38
CA ALA A 122 -2.00 3.76 -37.48
C ALA A 122 -3.17 4.66 -37.87
N LYS A 123 -3.36 4.91 -39.18
CA LYS A 123 -4.41 5.78 -39.72
C LYS A 123 -5.80 5.15 -39.57
N GLU A 124 -5.94 3.86 -39.90
CA GLU A 124 -7.27 3.25 -40.09
C GLU A 124 -7.69 2.27 -38.99
N SER A 125 -6.76 1.52 -38.38
CA SER A 125 -7.11 0.29 -37.64
C SER A 125 -6.64 0.23 -36.18
N HIS A 126 -5.67 1.04 -35.75
CA HIS A 126 -5.13 0.94 -34.39
C HIS A 126 -6.15 1.35 -33.29
N PRO A 127 -6.56 0.45 -32.36
CA PRO A 127 -7.59 0.75 -31.36
C PRO A 127 -7.21 1.85 -30.34
N GLY A 128 -5.91 2.05 -30.09
CA GLY A 128 -5.40 3.16 -29.28
C GLY A 128 -5.27 4.50 -30.03
N GLY A 129 -5.66 4.53 -31.31
CA GLY A 129 -5.56 5.69 -32.21
C GLY A 129 -4.15 5.95 -32.76
N ALA A 130 -4.09 6.61 -33.92
CA ALA A 130 -2.85 6.93 -34.65
C ALA A 130 -1.77 7.61 -33.78
N ALA A 131 -2.20 8.56 -32.93
CA ALA A 131 -1.32 9.35 -32.06
C ALA A 131 -0.58 8.53 -30.99
N ALA A 132 -0.96 7.27 -30.74
CA ALA A 132 -0.18 6.37 -29.90
C ALA A 132 1.05 5.83 -30.65
N ILE A 133 0.87 5.39 -31.90
CA ILE A 133 1.92 4.84 -32.77
C ILE A 133 2.88 5.96 -33.22
N HIS A 134 2.36 7.11 -33.66
CA HIS A 134 3.19 8.22 -34.18
C HIS A 134 4.22 8.76 -33.16
N ARG A 135 4.02 8.57 -31.85
CA ARG A 135 5.00 8.96 -30.82
C ARG A 135 6.26 8.08 -30.79
N ALA A 136 6.18 6.90 -31.41
CA ALA A 136 7.26 5.92 -31.52
C ALA A 136 7.68 5.63 -32.97
N ALA A 137 7.20 6.42 -33.94
CA ALA A 137 7.65 6.37 -35.33
C ALA A 137 9.18 6.54 -35.41
N GLY A 138 9.84 5.69 -36.19
CA GLY A 138 11.29 5.63 -36.36
C GLY A 138 12.06 5.16 -35.12
N ARG A 139 11.43 4.42 -34.19
CA ARG A 139 12.03 4.04 -32.88
C ARG A 139 11.79 2.58 -32.49
N ASP A 140 12.49 2.16 -31.44
CA ASP A 140 12.17 0.93 -30.71
C ASP A 140 11.06 1.25 -29.70
N ALA A 141 9.94 0.54 -29.82
CA ALA A 141 8.77 0.67 -28.95
C ALA A 141 8.59 -0.55 -28.03
N THR A 142 9.50 -1.52 -28.01
CA THR A 142 9.36 -2.81 -27.30
C THR A 142 8.95 -2.61 -25.83
N GLY A 143 9.62 -1.71 -25.12
CA GLY A 143 9.33 -1.39 -23.72
C GLY A 143 7.99 -0.67 -23.48
N ILE A 144 7.40 -0.08 -24.52
CA ILE A 144 6.07 0.55 -24.48
C ILE A 144 4.98 -0.45 -24.90
N TYR A 145 5.30 -1.31 -25.88
CA TYR A 145 4.37 -2.29 -26.45
C TYR A 145 4.10 -3.46 -25.48
N MET A 146 5.16 -4.09 -24.97
CA MET A 146 5.08 -5.33 -24.19
C MET A 146 4.23 -5.25 -22.90
N PRO A 147 4.19 -4.13 -22.15
CA PRO A 147 3.31 -4.01 -20.99
C PRO A 147 1.83 -3.78 -21.32
N LEU A 148 1.50 -3.42 -22.57
CA LEU A 148 0.17 -2.95 -22.98
C LEU A 148 -0.60 -3.95 -23.87
N HIS A 149 0.08 -4.94 -24.46
CA HIS A 149 -0.52 -5.86 -25.43
C HIS A 149 -0.26 -7.33 -25.06
N PRO A 150 -1.28 -8.20 -25.12
CA PRO A 150 -1.10 -9.64 -24.94
C PRO A 150 -0.10 -10.26 -25.96
N PRO A 151 0.58 -11.37 -25.59
CA PRO A 151 1.37 -12.14 -26.55
C PRO A 151 0.53 -12.58 -27.75
N GLY A 152 1.07 -12.40 -28.97
CA GLY A 152 0.39 -12.72 -30.22
C GLY A 152 -0.52 -11.61 -30.78
N THR A 153 -0.64 -10.44 -30.14
CA THR A 153 -1.48 -9.34 -30.67
C THR A 153 -0.98 -8.77 -32.00
N ILE A 154 0.33 -8.81 -32.29
CA ILE A 154 0.86 -8.49 -33.62
C ILE A 154 0.53 -9.60 -34.62
N GLU A 155 0.84 -10.85 -34.27
CA GLU A 155 0.67 -12.02 -35.14
C GLU A 155 -0.80 -12.34 -35.51
N ASN A 156 -1.78 -11.73 -34.83
CA ASN A 156 -3.22 -11.84 -35.13
C ASN A 156 -3.85 -10.49 -35.54
N GLY A 157 -3.07 -9.41 -35.66
CA GLY A 157 -3.58 -8.03 -35.78
C GLY A 157 -2.87 -7.14 -36.80
N LEU A 158 -1.81 -7.63 -37.44
CA LEU A 158 -1.13 -7.00 -38.57
C LEU A 158 -1.01 -8.03 -39.71
N ASP A 159 -1.16 -7.58 -40.95
CA ASP A 159 -0.91 -8.40 -42.13
C ASP A 159 0.58 -8.77 -42.28
N GLU A 160 0.90 -9.88 -42.93
CA GLU A 160 2.30 -10.30 -43.16
C GLU A 160 3.10 -9.24 -43.96
N GLU A 161 2.41 -8.47 -44.81
CA GLU A 161 2.97 -7.36 -45.59
C GLU A 161 3.46 -6.18 -44.71
N ALA A 162 3.02 -6.07 -43.46
CA ALA A 162 3.49 -5.06 -42.51
C ALA A 162 4.88 -5.40 -41.91
N TYR A 163 5.36 -6.64 -42.02
CA TYR A 163 6.64 -7.06 -41.44
C TYR A 163 7.80 -6.82 -42.41
N MET A 164 8.62 -5.80 -42.12
CA MET A 164 9.73 -5.40 -42.98
C MET A 164 10.98 -6.27 -42.80
N GLY A 165 11.21 -6.83 -41.61
CA GLY A 165 12.37 -7.68 -41.31
C GLY A 165 12.87 -7.60 -39.88
N THR A 166 14.07 -8.12 -39.61
CA THR A 166 14.71 -8.05 -38.28
C THR A 166 15.72 -6.90 -38.26
N VAL A 167 15.70 -6.07 -37.21
CA VAL A 167 16.69 -4.99 -37.03
C VAL A 167 18.04 -5.55 -36.62
N ASP A 168 19.15 -4.92 -37.01
CA ASP A 168 20.47 -5.30 -36.55
C ASP A 168 20.70 -4.80 -35.10
N PRO A 169 20.83 -5.70 -34.12
CA PRO A 169 20.96 -5.33 -32.71
C PRO A 169 22.28 -4.60 -32.38
N ASN A 170 23.28 -4.64 -33.27
CA ASN A 170 24.53 -3.88 -33.12
C ASN A 170 24.37 -2.41 -33.54
N THR A 171 23.37 -2.12 -34.38
CA THR A 171 23.04 -0.78 -34.89
C THR A 171 21.98 -0.05 -34.08
N LEU A 172 21.21 -0.78 -33.25
CA LEU A 172 20.34 -0.17 -32.25
C LEU A 172 21.13 0.83 -31.39
N PRO A 173 20.52 1.94 -30.94
CA PRO A 173 21.18 2.84 -30.01
C PRO A 173 21.49 2.07 -28.74
N LYS A 174 22.79 1.84 -28.48
CA LYS A 174 23.22 1.33 -27.18
C LYS A 174 22.67 2.31 -26.15
N VAL A 175 21.88 1.82 -25.21
CA VAL A 175 21.30 2.63 -24.14
C VAL A 175 22.41 3.02 -23.19
N VAL A 176 23.21 3.99 -23.63
CA VAL A 176 23.92 4.92 -22.76
C VAL A 176 22.81 5.73 -22.12
N SER A 177 22.27 5.20 -21.03
CA SER A 177 21.57 6.03 -20.07
C SER A 177 22.49 7.23 -19.79
N LYS A 178 21.90 8.43 -19.73
CA LYS A 178 22.59 9.52 -19.05
C LYS A 178 22.67 9.11 -17.58
N VAL A 179 23.74 8.41 -17.25
CA VAL A 179 24.22 8.27 -15.89
C VAL A 179 24.62 9.67 -15.47
N GLU A 180 23.65 10.40 -14.94
CA GLU A 180 23.95 11.46 -13.99
C GLU A 180 24.85 10.82 -12.94
N SER A 181 26.06 11.35 -12.80
CA SER A 181 27.13 10.76 -11.98
C SER A 181 26.74 10.88 -10.50
N GLY A 182 25.88 9.97 -10.07
CA GLY A 182 24.90 10.23 -9.03
C GLY A 182 23.79 9.18 -8.90
N GLU A 183 23.76 8.13 -9.75
CA GLU A 183 23.09 6.87 -9.42
C GLU A 183 23.70 6.29 -8.13
N LYS A 184 23.12 6.68 -6.99
CA LYS A 184 23.04 5.76 -5.86
C LYS A 184 22.29 4.54 -6.38
N MET A 185 22.93 3.37 -6.34
CA MET A 185 22.19 2.14 -6.13
C MET A 185 21.41 2.35 -4.83
N GLU A 186 20.10 2.66 -4.92
CA GLU A 186 19.27 2.77 -3.73
C GLU A 186 19.33 1.44 -3.01
N LYS A 187 19.76 1.48 -1.74
CA LYS A 187 20.16 0.27 -1.03
C LYS A 187 18.93 -0.63 -0.90
N ARG A 188 18.89 -1.71 -1.69
CA ARG A 188 17.88 -2.75 -1.58
C ARG A 188 17.91 -3.29 -0.15
N ILE A 189 16.83 -3.07 0.59
CA ILE A 189 16.69 -3.56 1.95
C ILE A 189 16.31 -5.03 1.83
N ASP A 190 17.25 -5.91 2.18
CA ASP A 190 16.99 -7.36 2.23
C ASP A 190 16.08 -7.68 3.42
N LEU A 191 15.31 -8.77 3.34
CA LEU A 191 14.38 -9.15 4.40
C LEU A 191 15.06 -9.38 5.77
N ALA A 192 16.35 -9.77 5.76
CA ALA A 192 17.18 -9.91 6.96
C ALA A 192 17.64 -8.57 7.58
N GLU A 193 17.43 -7.43 6.91
CA GLU A 193 17.68 -6.08 7.45
C GLU A 193 16.42 -5.41 8.01
N ILE A 194 15.23 -6.01 7.82
CA ILE A 194 13.98 -5.52 8.40
C ILE A 194 13.97 -5.80 9.91
N ILE A 195 13.98 -4.74 10.72
CA ILE A 195 13.93 -4.81 12.19
C ILE A 195 12.49 -4.61 12.68
N GLY A 196 11.69 -3.80 11.97
CA GLY A 196 10.28 -3.59 12.26
C GLY A 196 9.48 -3.03 11.09
N LEU A 197 8.18 -2.82 11.33
CA LEU A 197 7.24 -2.36 10.29
C LEU A 197 7.65 -1.07 9.54
N PRO A 198 8.28 -0.06 10.17
CA PRO A 198 8.74 1.14 9.44
C PRO A 198 9.80 0.87 8.36
N ASP A 199 10.54 -0.24 8.45
CA ASP A 199 11.54 -0.59 7.44
C ASP A 199 10.88 -1.11 6.15
N PHE A 200 9.66 -1.67 6.25
CA PHE A 200 8.85 -1.98 5.08
C PHE A 200 8.31 -0.72 4.37
N ASP A 201 7.94 0.34 5.11
CA ASP A 201 7.60 1.65 4.52
C ASP A 201 8.81 2.20 3.71
N ALA A 202 10.03 2.07 4.25
CA ALA A 202 11.26 2.47 3.57
C ALA A 202 11.55 1.62 2.32
N ALA A 203 11.45 0.29 2.43
CA ALA A 203 11.68 -0.63 1.31
C ALA A 203 10.64 -0.45 0.20
N ALA A 204 9.36 -0.30 0.55
CA ALA A 204 8.27 -0.07 -0.39
C ALA A 204 8.44 1.26 -1.13
N LYS A 205 8.87 2.34 -0.45
CA LYS A 205 9.11 3.64 -1.08
C LYS A 205 10.21 3.61 -2.17
N ILE A 206 11.17 2.69 -2.06
CA ILE A 206 12.24 2.47 -3.06
C ILE A 206 11.76 1.57 -4.22
N ASN A 207 10.96 0.53 -3.93
CA ASN A 207 10.64 -0.53 -4.89
C ASN A 207 9.29 -0.35 -5.60
N LEU A 208 8.38 0.49 -5.07
CA LEU A 208 7.08 0.78 -5.68
C LEU A 208 7.14 1.92 -6.69
N THR A 209 6.29 1.87 -7.71
CA THR A 209 6.06 3.04 -8.57
C THR A 209 5.54 4.21 -7.73
N SER A 210 5.82 5.44 -8.15
CA SER A 210 5.30 6.65 -7.47
C SER A 210 3.77 6.62 -7.33
N LYS A 211 3.07 5.97 -8.27
CA LYS A 211 1.62 5.78 -8.25
C LYS A 211 1.17 4.75 -7.21
N ALA A 212 1.83 3.60 -7.12
CA ALA A 212 1.53 2.57 -6.12
C ALA A 212 1.86 3.05 -4.70
N TRP A 213 3.01 3.70 -4.51
CA TRP A 213 3.38 4.32 -3.23
C TRP A 213 2.37 5.40 -2.83
N ALA A 214 1.98 6.31 -3.73
CA ALA A 214 0.98 7.34 -3.44
C ALA A 214 -0.41 6.75 -3.13
N TYR A 215 -0.78 5.62 -3.73
CA TYR A 215 -2.03 4.92 -3.42
C TYR A 215 -2.00 4.31 -2.01
N MET A 216 -0.92 3.61 -1.64
CA MET A 216 -0.85 2.84 -0.39
C MET A 216 -0.46 3.66 0.84
N SER A 217 0.42 4.65 0.70
CA SER A 217 0.97 5.42 1.83
C SER A 217 0.13 6.63 2.25
N SER A 218 -0.92 7.02 1.50
CA SER A 218 -1.61 8.28 1.71
C SER A 218 -2.99 8.19 2.38
N GLY A 219 -3.18 9.00 3.42
CA GLY A 219 -4.47 9.32 4.00
C GLY A 219 -5.22 10.41 3.21
N ALA A 220 -6.45 10.71 3.63
CA ALA A 220 -7.24 11.80 3.08
C ALA A 220 -6.67 13.19 3.46
N THR A 221 -6.91 14.16 2.59
CA THR A 221 -6.60 15.59 2.76
C THR A 221 -5.15 15.88 3.18
N ASP A 222 -4.99 16.53 4.33
CA ASP A 222 -3.79 16.90 5.06
C ASP A 222 -3.18 15.76 5.87
N GLN A 223 -3.85 14.60 5.92
CA GLN A 223 -3.41 13.38 6.61
C GLN A 223 -3.26 13.53 8.14
N LEU A 224 -3.87 14.56 8.74
CA LEU A 224 -3.87 14.77 10.19
C LEU A 224 -4.34 13.52 10.96
N THR A 225 -5.42 12.89 10.50
CA THR A 225 -5.95 11.68 11.13
C THR A 225 -4.97 10.51 11.06
N LEU A 226 -4.22 10.36 9.95
CA LEU A 226 -3.22 9.29 9.77
C LEU A 226 -2.13 9.36 10.83
N GLU A 227 -1.68 10.56 11.14
CA GLU A 227 -0.75 10.76 12.24
C GLU A 227 -1.42 10.52 13.61
N LEU A 228 -2.72 10.79 13.76
CA LEU A 228 -3.42 10.62 15.04
C LEU A 228 -3.57 9.16 15.52
N ASN A 229 -3.98 8.15 14.72
CA ASN A 229 -3.92 6.77 15.27
C ASN A 229 -2.49 6.18 15.28
N ARG A 230 -1.53 6.77 14.54
CA ARG A 230 -0.09 6.44 14.74
C ARG A 230 0.40 6.93 16.11
N GLN A 231 -0.04 8.11 16.55
CA GLN A 231 0.34 8.71 17.83
C GLN A 231 -0.52 8.24 19.02
N SER A 232 -1.77 7.81 18.82
CA SER A 232 -2.68 7.46 19.92
C SER A 232 -2.15 6.33 20.82
N PHE A 233 -1.49 5.32 20.24
CA PHE A 233 -0.84 4.25 21.00
C PHE A 233 0.27 4.77 21.93
N ASN A 234 0.98 5.85 21.57
CA ASN A 234 2.00 6.46 22.44
C ASN A 234 1.42 7.14 23.69
N SER A 235 0.09 7.35 23.73
CA SER A 235 -0.63 7.83 24.92
C SER A 235 -0.98 6.71 25.91
N ILE A 236 -0.74 5.44 25.55
CA ILE A 236 -1.05 4.26 26.37
C ILE A 236 0.26 3.65 26.89
N LEU A 237 0.47 3.70 28.21
CA LEU A 237 1.67 3.16 28.84
C LEU A 237 1.38 1.83 29.53
N PHE A 238 2.22 0.81 29.27
CA PHE A 238 2.16 -0.45 29.99
C PHE A 238 2.55 -0.29 31.46
N ARG A 239 1.81 -0.96 32.35
CA ARG A 239 2.21 -1.18 33.75
C ARG A 239 2.71 -2.63 33.91
N PRO A 240 3.98 -2.92 33.58
CA PRO A 240 4.51 -4.29 33.59
C PRO A 240 4.37 -4.95 34.96
N ARG A 241 4.11 -6.26 34.96
CA ARG A 241 4.02 -7.08 36.17
C ARG A 241 5.33 -7.83 36.34
N VAL A 242 6.02 -7.63 37.46
CA VAL A 242 7.24 -8.36 37.82
C VAL A 242 6.92 -9.60 38.64
N LEU A 243 7.85 -10.57 38.65
CA LEU A 243 7.71 -11.84 39.38
C LEU A 243 6.46 -12.66 38.99
N ILE A 244 6.11 -12.61 37.71
CA ILE A 244 5.14 -13.50 37.07
C ILE A 244 5.94 -14.47 36.20
N ASP A 245 5.59 -15.75 36.23
CA ASP A 245 6.12 -16.74 35.30
C ASP A 245 5.50 -16.51 33.91
N VAL A 246 6.36 -16.46 32.88
CA VAL A 246 6.02 -16.11 31.49
C VAL A 246 6.73 -17.02 30.48
N ASP A 247 7.29 -18.15 30.93
CA ASP A 247 7.98 -19.14 30.07
C ASP A 247 7.06 -19.66 28.95
N LEU A 248 5.76 -19.83 29.27
CA LEU A 248 4.73 -20.34 28.37
C LEU A 248 3.69 -19.26 28.01
N ALA A 249 4.14 -18.15 27.41
CA ALA A 249 3.26 -17.16 26.82
C ALA A 249 2.64 -17.69 25.51
N ASP A 250 1.31 -17.63 25.39
CA ASP A 250 0.57 -17.97 24.15
C ASP A 250 -0.15 -16.74 23.58
N THR A 251 -0.10 -16.59 22.26
CA THR A 251 -0.74 -15.52 21.48
C THR A 251 -2.03 -15.98 20.77
N ARG A 252 -2.33 -17.28 20.79
CA ARG A 252 -3.53 -17.85 20.17
C ARG A 252 -4.80 -17.22 20.71
N THR A 253 -5.76 -16.98 19.83
CA THR A 253 -7.06 -16.42 20.20
C THR A 253 -8.15 -16.84 19.20
N VAL A 254 -9.39 -16.40 19.44
CA VAL A 254 -10.55 -16.71 18.61
C VAL A 254 -11.20 -15.42 18.13
N MET A 255 -11.42 -15.31 16.81
CA MET A 255 -12.09 -14.18 16.16
C MET A 255 -13.25 -14.70 15.30
N MET A 256 -14.48 -14.19 15.50
CA MET A 256 -15.70 -14.68 14.82
C MET A 256 -15.86 -16.23 14.91
N GLY A 257 -15.51 -16.80 16.06
CA GLY A 257 -15.52 -18.25 16.29
C GLY A 257 -14.43 -19.03 15.54
N GLN A 258 -13.49 -18.36 14.87
CA GLN A 258 -12.34 -18.98 14.19
C GLN A 258 -11.08 -18.83 15.03
N GLU A 259 -10.33 -19.92 15.21
CA GLU A 259 -9.01 -19.89 15.84
C GLU A 259 -7.97 -19.17 14.95
N THR A 260 -7.03 -18.49 15.59
CA THR A 260 -5.89 -17.80 14.94
C THR A 260 -4.67 -17.86 15.85
N SER A 261 -3.46 -17.96 15.26
CA SER A 261 -2.19 -18.04 15.98
C SER A 261 -1.80 -16.76 16.73
N LEU A 262 -2.30 -15.62 16.25
CA LEU A 262 -1.96 -14.28 16.72
C LEU A 262 -3.24 -13.43 16.89
N PRO A 263 -3.21 -12.39 17.76
CA PRO A 263 -4.32 -11.46 17.95
C PRO A 263 -4.42 -10.39 16.84
N ILE A 264 -4.01 -10.73 15.61
CA ILE A 264 -4.06 -9.87 14.42
C ILE A 264 -4.61 -10.64 13.22
N PHE A 265 -5.05 -9.93 12.19
CA PHE A 265 -5.50 -10.48 10.92
C PHE A 265 -5.09 -9.55 9.76
N ILE A 266 -5.01 -10.06 8.54
CA ILE A 266 -4.75 -9.20 7.37
C ILE A 266 -6.02 -8.41 7.05
N SER A 267 -5.97 -7.10 7.31
CA SER A 267 -7.03 -6.12 7.03
C SER A 267 -7.29 -6.00 5.51
N PRO A 268 -8.53 -5.69 5.05
CA PRO A 268 -8.89 -5.77 3.64
C PRO A 268 -8.36 -4.58 2.82
N ALA A 269 -7.10 -4.67 2.40
CA ALA A 269 -6.55 -3.84 1.34
C ALA A 269 -7.01 -4.35 -0.04
N GLY A 270 -7.52 -3.45 -0.87
CA GLY A 270 -7.75 -3.71 -2.29
C GLY A 270 -6.53 -3.35 -3.14
N MET A 271 -6.53 -3.78 -4.40
CA MET A 271 -5.52 -3.44 -5.40
C MET A 271 -4.07 -3.80 -5.01
N ALA A 272 -3.84 -4.89 -4.27
CA ALA A 272 -2.50 -5.31 -3.86
C ALA A 272 -1.57 -5.63 -5.05
N GLY A 273 -2.15 -5.93 -6.23
CA GLY A 273 -1.46 -6.02 -7.52
C GLY A 273 -0.62 -4.79 -7.90
N LEU A 274 -0.93 -3.61 -7.34
CA LEU A 274 -0.12 -2.39 -7.49
C LEU A 274 1.25 -2.49 -6.79
N ALA A 275 1.39 -3.36 -5.78
CA ALA A 275 2.68 -3.61 -5.11
C ALA A 275 3.43 -4.82 -5.66
N HIS A 276 2.72 -5.88 -6.05
CA HIS A 276 3.34 -7.07 -6.64
C HIS A 276 2.35 -7.82 -7.55
N PRO A 277 2.74 -8.35 -8.72
CA PRO A 277 1.81 -8.99 -9.68
C PRO A 277 1.02 -10.19 -9.13
N GLN A 278 1.49 -10.85 -8.06
CA GLN A 278 0.71 -11.88 -7.38
C GLN A 278 -0.40 -11.30 -6.47
N GLY A 279 -0.24 -10.07 -5.97
CA GLY A 279 -1.24 -9.33 -5.22
C GLY A 279 -1.74 -10.08 -3.98
N GLU A 280 -3.06 -10.13 -3.83
CA GLU A 280 -3.72 -10.72 -2.66
C GLU A 280 -3.45 -12.23 -2.50
N ARG A 281 -2.95 -12.92 -3.54
CA ARG A 281 -2.53 -14.33 -3.51
C ARG A 281 -1.32 -14.57 -2.58
N LEU A 282 -0.38 -13.61 -2.49
CA LEU A 282 0.72 -13.71 -1.52
C LEU A 282 0.25 -13.44 -0.09
N LEU A 283 -0.74 -12.57 0.09
CA LEU A 283 -1.37 -12.33 1.39
C LEU A 283 -2.12 -13.59 1.87
N ALA A 284 -2.74 -14.34 0.95
CA ALA A 284 -3.34 -15.64 1.25
C ALA A 284 -2.31 -16.67 1.67
N ALA A 285 -1.22 -16.85 0.90
CA ALA A 285 -0.15 -17.78 1.26
C ALA A 285 0.46 -17.45 2.64
N ALA A 286 0.85 -16.19 2.86
CA ALA A 286 1.45 -15.75 4.13
C ALA A 286 0.50 -15.86 5.33
N ALA A 287 -0.81 -15.61 5.13
CA ALA A 287 -1.81 -15.82 6.17
C ALA A 287 -1.95 -17.31 6.54
N GLY A 288 -1.89 -18.20 5.55
CA GLY A 288 -1.93 -19.64 5.74
C GLY A 288 -0.71 -20.17 6.49
N GLU A 289 0.50 -19.84 6.03
CA GLU A 289 1.75 -20.18 6.72
C GLU A 289 1.78 -19.68 8.17
N SER A 290 1.30 -18.45 8.40
CA SER A 290 1.22 -17.85 9.74
C SER A 290 0.05 -18.38 10.58
N SER A 291 -0.89 -19.12 10.00
CA SER A 291 -2.16 -19.52 10.62
C SER A 291 -2.97 -18.34 11.21
N ILE A 292 -3.03 -17.22 10.47
CA ILE A 292 -3.87 -16.06 10.77
C ILE A 292 -5.00 -15.90 9.75
N ILE A 293 -5.99 -15.08 10.10
CA ILE A 293 -7.12 -14.78 9.22
C ILE A 293 -6.72 -13.74 8.16
N GLN A 294 -7.19 -13.92 6.93
CA GLN A 294 -7.18 -12.86 5.89
C GLN A 294 -8.61 -12.37 5.65
N MET A 295 -8.81 -11.05 5.63
CA MET A 295 -10.03 -10.42 5.15
C MET A 295 -9.81 -9.94 3.71
N ILE A 296 -10.47 -10.56 2.73
CA ILE A 296 -10.29 -10.25 1.30
C ILE A 296 -11.18 -9.07 0.92
N SER A 297 -10.66 -8.10 0.16
CA SER A 297 -11.43 -6.92 -0.28
C SER A 297 -12.35 -7.22 -1.46
N THR A 298 -13.54 -6.60 -1.50
CA THR A 298 -14.38 -6.51 -2.72
C THR A 298 -13.64 -5.83 -3.89
N ASN A 299 -12.59 -5.03 -3.60
CA ASN A 299 -11.71 -4.40 -4.58
C ASN A 299 -10.32 -5.08 -4.66
N ALA A 300 -10.23 -6.39 -4.39
CA ALA A 300 -9.01 -7.15 -4.68
C ALA A 300 -8.66 -7.10 -6.18
N SER A 301 -7.37 -7.12 -6.50
CA SER A 301 -6.86 -7.18 -7.88
C SER A 301 -6.99 -8.56 -8.50
N ALA A 302 -6.71 -9.63 -7.75
CA ALA A 302 -6.92 -11.00 -8.23
C ALA A 302 -8.39 -11.46 -8.11
N PRO A 303 -8.85 -12.41 -8.95
CA PRO A 303 -10.14 -13.06 -8.79
C PRO A 303 -10.24 -13.82 -7.46
N LEU A 304 -11.39 -13.73 -6.77
CA LEU A 304 -11.58 -14.30 -5.42
C LEU A 304 -11.21 -15.79 -5.30
N VAL A 305 -11.43 -16.57 -6.36
CA VAL A 305 -11.12 -18.01 -6.38
C VAL A 305 -9.61 -18.25 -6.31
N GLU A 306 -8.82 -17.52 -7.11
CA GLU A 306 -7.35 -17.64 -7.08
C GLU A 306 -6.75 -17.22 -5.73
N ILE A 307 -7.38 -16.26 -5.03
CA ILE A 307 -6.93 -15.83 -3.69
C ILE A 307 -7.15 -16.96 -2.67
N VAL A 308 -8.32 -17.60 -2.68
CA VAL A 308 -8.62 -18.73 -1.78
C VAL A 308 -7.77 -19.96 -2.12
N ASP A 309 -7.63 -20.27 -3.42
CA ASP A 309 -6.82 -21.39 -3.92
C ASP A 309 -5.30 -21.19 -3.70
N SER A 310 -4.87 -19.96 -3.40
CA SER A 310 -3.49 -19.64 -2.99
C SER A 310 -3.26 -19.80 -1.47
N GLY A 311 -4.27 -20.23 -0.72
CA GLY A 311 -4.12 -20.60 0.69
C GLY A 311 -3.34 -21.90 0.86
N THR A 312 -2.62 -22.04 1.98
CA THR A 312 -1.75 -23.22 2.21
C THR A 312 -2.47 -24.42 2.82
N SER A 313 -3.76 -24.29 3.14
CA SER A 313 -4.58 -25.34 3.74
C SER A 313 -6.07 -25.17 3.37
N PRO A 314 -6.82 -26.25 3.11
CA PRO A 314 -8.28 -26.18 2.96
C PRO A 314 -9.00 -25.71 4.23
N ASP A 315 -8.32 -25.78 5.38
CA ASP A 315 -8.79 -25.27 6.66
C ASP A 315 -8.45 -23.79 6.90
N GLN A 316 -7.85 -23.09 5.94
CA GLN A 316 -7.52 -21.67 6.10
C GLN A 316 -8.77 -20.80 6.31
N LYS A 317 -8.67 -19.79 7.18
CA LYS A 317 -9.80 -18.98 7.63
C LYS A 317 -9.82 -17.64 6.90
N PHE A 318 -10.75 -17.51 5.95
CA PHE A 318 -10.97 -16.28 5.17
C PHE A 318 -12.26 -15.55 5.61
N PHE A 319 -12.19 -14.23 5.71
CA PHE A 319 -13.34 -13.32 5.81
C PHE A 319 -13.48 -12.53 4.50
N MET A 320 -14.69 -12.08 4.16
CA MET A 320 -14.92 -11.21 3.00
C MET A 320 -15.31 -9.80 3.43
N GLN A 321 -14.51 -8.80 3.09
CA GLN A 321 -14.93 -7.39 3.18
C GLN A 321 -15.91 -7.09 2.05
N LEU A 322 -17.10 -6.60 2.40
CA LEU A 322 -18.16 -6.30 1.45
C LEU A 322 -18.30 -4.79 1.23
N TYR A 323 -18.21 -4.38 -0.03
CA TYR A 323 -18.84 -3.16 -0.51
C TYR A 323 -20.18 -3.51 -1.18
N VAL A 324 -21.23 -2.80 -0.80
CA VAL A 324 -22.55 -2.95 -1.43
C VAL A 324 -22.59 -2.09 -2.70
N ASP A 325 -22.82 -2.71 -3.85
CA ASP A 325 -22.97 -2.03 -5.14
C ASP A 325 -24.36 -1.42 -5.27
N ARG A 326 -24.47 -0.21 -5.85
CA ARG A 326 -25.72 0.48 -6.18
C ARG A 326 -26.71 -0.42 -6.95
N ASN A 327 -26.19 -1.32 -7.78
CA ASN A 327 -26.93 -2.40 -8.40
C ASN A 327 -26.92 -3.62 -7.45
N ARG A 328 -27.86 -3.62 -6.48
CA ARG A 328 -27.97 -4.62 -5.40
C ARG A 328 -27.89 -6.10 -5.90
N PRO A 329 -28.51 -6.50 -7.03
CA PRO A 329 -28.31 -7.82 -7.66
C PRO A 329 -26.86 -8.28 -7.85
N LYS A 330 -25.89 -7.39 -8.10
CA LYS A 330 -24.46 -7.77 -8.12
C LYS A 330 -23.95 -8.18 -6.74
N THR A 331 -24.41 -7.49 -5.70
CA THR A 331 -24.06 -7.80 -4.31
C THR A 331 -24.70 -9.12 -3.90
N GLU A 332 -25.93 -9.38 -4.32
CA GLU A 332 -26.66 -10.63 -4.08
C GLU A 332 -25.94 -11.81 -4.76
N ALA A 333 -25.50 -11.66 -6.02
CA ALA A 333 -24.68 -12.67 -6.71
C ALA A 333 -23.28 -12.88 -6.07
N LEU A 334 -22.65 -11.82 -5.53
CA LEU A 334 -21.40 -11.95 -4.78
C LEU A 334 -21.63 -12.69 -3.44
N LEU A 335 -22.72 -12.41 -2.73
CA LEU A 335 -23.12 -13.12 -1.50
C LEU A 335 -23.39 -14.60 -1.77
N GLU A 336 -24.15 -14.92 -2.81
CA GLU A 336 -24.40 -16.30 -3.27
C GLU A 336 -23.09 -17.04 -3.55
N LYS A 337 -22.16 -16.41 -4.29
CA LYS A 337 -20.84 -16.98 -4.56
C LYS A 337 -20.05 -17.27 -3.28
N ILE A 338 -19.92 -16.31 -2.37
CA ILE A 338 -19.09 -16.49 -1.17
C ILE A 338 -19.68 -17.45 -0.13
N ASN A 339 -21.01 -17.61 -0.10
CA ASN A 339 -21.68 -18.65 0.70
C ASN A 339 -21.18 -20.06 0.32
N GLY A 340 -20.90 -20.30 -0.97
CA GLY A 340 -20.35 -21.57 -1.47
C GLY A 340 -18.84 -21.75 -1.30
N MET A 341 -18.09 -20.67 -1.03
CA MET A 341 -16.61 -20.69 -0.98
C MET A 341 -16.03 -20.89 0.42
N GLY A 342 -16.84 -21.36 1.39
CA GLY A 342 -16.36 -21.72 2.73
C GLY A 342 -15.86 -20.55 3.59
N MET A 343 -16.15 -19.29 3.20
CA MET A 343 -15.86 -18.08 3.98
C MET A 343 -16.43 -18.17 5.40
N LYS A 344 -15.81 -17.47 6.36
CA LYS A 344 -16.16 -17.58 7.79
C LYS A 344 -16.93 -16.39 8.36
N ALA A 345 -16.87 -15.22 7.71
CA ALA A 345 -17.65 -14.03 8.05
C ALA A 345 -17.68 -13.05 6.87
N ILE A 346 -18.64 -12.12 6.85
CA ILE A 346 -18.62 -10.92 6.01
C ILE A 346 -18.41 -9.67 6.86
N PHE A 347 -17.70 -8.66 6.34
CA PHE A 347 -17.53 -7.36 6.99
C PHE A 347 -17.98 -6.24 6.05
N VAL A 348 -19.19 -5.73 6.28
CA VAL A 348 -19.76 -4.63 5.50
C VAL A 348 -19.01 -3.35 5.82
N THR A 349 -18.56 -2.64 4.81
CA THR A 349 -17.79 -1.41 4.99
C THR A 349 -18.69 -0.18 4.88
N VAL A 350 -18.85 0.55 5.99
CA VAL A 350 -19.75 1.70 6.11
C VAL A 350 -19.03 3.06 6.12
N ASP A 351 -17.71 3.08 6.31
CA ASP A 351 -16.87 4.28 6.40
C ASP A 351 -16.55 4.95 5.05
N ALA A 352 -17.06 4.46 3.92
CA ALA A 352 -16.65 4.88 2.57
C ALA A 352 -17.82 5.12 1.58
N ALA A 353 -18.96 5.61 2.07
CA ALA A 353 -20.11 6.00 1.24
C ALA A 353 -19.77 7.08 0.17
N ALA A 354 -18.69 7.84 0.39
CA ALA A 354 -18.01 8.64 -0.62
C ALA A 354 -16.49 8.39 -0.54
N PRO A 355 -15.75 8.39 -1.66
CA PRO A 355 -14.30 8.23 -1.64
C PRO A 355 -13.62 9.45 -1.01
N GLY A 356 -12.76 9.23 -0.01
CA GLY A 356 -12.00 10.31 0.61
C GLY A 356 -10.93 10.90 -0.31
N LYS A 357 -10.69 12.21 -0.17
CA LYS A 357 -9.81 13.00 -1.03
C LYS A 357 -8.33 12.73 -0.73
N ARG A 358 -7.79 11.61 -1.19
CA ARG A 358 -6.35 11.28 -1.08
C ARG A 358 -5.53 12.08 -2.10
N GLU A 359 -5.01 13.21 -1.67
CA GLU A 359 -4.43 14.19 -2.59
C GLU A 359 -3.10 13.75 -3.22
N ALA A 360 -2.37 12.81 -2.63
CA ALA A 360 -1.18 12.23 -3.25
C ALA A 360 -1.56 11.36 -4.46
N ASP A 361 -2.56 10.47 -4.30
CA ASP A 361 -3.11 9.64 -5.37
C ASP A 361 -3.67 10.50 -6.52
N GLU A 362 -4.37 11.60 -6.20
CA GLU A 362 -4.90 12.53 -7.23
C GLU A 362 -3.81 13.30 -8.00
N ARG A 363 -2.74 13.73 -7.32
CA ARG A 363 -1.58 14.40 -7.96
C ARG A 363 -0.78 13.44 -8.84
N SER A 364 -0.67 12.18 -8.43
CA SER A 364 0.00 11.14 -9.22
C SER A 364 -0.85 10.76 -10.44
N ARG A 365 -0.35 11.06 -11.64
CA ARG A 365 -0.99 10.61 -12.89
C ARG A 365 -0.97 9.07 -12.94
N ALA A 366 -2.02 8.48 -13.51
CA ALA A 366 -2.08 7.04 -13.69
C ALA A 366 -1.25 6.63 -14.91
N GLU A 367 -0.26 5.76 -14.70
CA GLU A 367 0.59 5.17 -15.74
C GLU A 367 0.20 3.70 -16.02
N VAL A 368 -0.76 3.15 -15.26
CA VAL A 368 -1.15 1.73 -15.29
C VAL A 368 -2.67 1.59 -15.22
N GLU A 369 -3.25 0.84 -16.14
CA GLU A 369 -4.61 0.31 -15.99
C GLU A 369 -4.57 -0.97 -15.15
N VAL A 370 -5.18 -0.93 -13.95
CA VAL A 370 -5.47 -2.13 -13.15
C VAL A 370 -6.98 -2.14 -12.88
N ALA A 371 -7.60 -3.31 -13.02
CA ALA A 371 -9.00 -3.53 -12.69
C ALA A 371 -9.13 -4.37 -11.42
N SER A 372 -10.24 -4.24 -10.68
CA SER A 372 -10.56 -5.19 -9.63
C SER A 372 -11.05 -6.51 -10.23
N GLY A 373 -10.41 -7.62 -9.83
CA GLY A 373 -10.79 -8.98 -10.22
C GLY A 373 -12.07 -9.51 -9.56
N ILE A 374 -12.71 -8.72 -8.69
CA ILE A 374 -13.97 -9.08 -8.01
C ILE A 374 -15.10 -8.13 -8.39
N SER A 375 -14.93 -6.81 -8.20
CA SER A 375 -15.99 -5.83 -8.51
C SER A 375 -16.04 -5.41 -9.98
N GLY A 376 -15.00 -5.72 -10.77
CA GLY A 376 -14.86 -5.29 -12.16
C GLY A 376 -14.60 -3.79 -12.34
N GLY A 377 -14.37 -3.05 -11.25
CA GLY A 377 -14.06 -1.62 -11.29
C GLY A 377 -12.75 -1.36 -12.02
N LYS A 378 -12.77 -0.51 -13.05
CA LYS A 378 -11.59 -0.08 -13.81
C LYS A 378 -11.03 1.23 -13.27
N ILE A 379 -9.71 1.37 -13.24
CA ILE A 379 -9.08 2.70 -13.16
C ILE A 379 -9.34 3.43 -14.48
N SER A 380 -9.78 4.68 -14.40
CA SER A 380 -9.87 5.61 -15.53
C SER A 380 -9.33 6.97 -15.10
N THR A 381 -8.72 7.68 -16.06
CA THR A 381 -8.26 9.07 -15.91
C THR A 381 -9.34 10.05 -16.35
N ASP A 382 -9.54 11.14 -15.60
CA ASP A 382 -10.38 12.26 -16.03
C ASP A 382 -9.70 13.61 -15.74
N ASN A 383 -10.35 14.69 -16.18
CA ASN A 383 -9.84 16.07 -16.08
C ASN A 383 -9.64 16.59 -14.64
N ARG A 384 -9.96 15.81 -13.61
CA ARG A 384 -9.81 16.14 -12.18
C ARG A 384 -8.62 15.43 -11.51
N GLY A 385 -7.96 14.49 -12.19
CA GLY A 385 -6.83 13.74 -11.65
C GLY A 385 -6.94 12.23 -11.89
N GLY A 386 -5.92 11.50 -11.48
CA GLY A 386 -5.80 10.05 -11.68
C GLY A 386 -6.12 9.20 -10.45
N GLY A 387 -6.80 9.72 -9.43
CA GLY A 387 -6.98 9.06 -8.14
C GLY A 387 -7.67 7.68 -8.23
N ILE A 388 -6.90 6.60 -8.04
CA ILE A 388 -7.36 5.21 -8.16
C ILE A 388 -8.57 4.95 -7.26
N GLY A 389 -8.52 5.40 -6.00
CA GLY A 389 -9.62 5.18 -5.04
C GLY A 389 -10.91 5.92 -5.38
N ARG A 390 -10.85 6.98 -6.20
CA ARG A 390 -12.05 7.63 -6.75
C ARG A 390 -12.65 6.73 -7.84
N SER A 391 -11.83 6.25 -8.77
CA SER A 391 -12.26 5.42 -9.90
C SER A 391 -12.78 4.05 -9.46
N VAL A 392 -12.11 3.36 -8.53
CA VAL A 392 -12.58 2.06 -7.98
C VAL A 392 -13.63 2.19 -6.88
N GLY A 393 -13.97 3.41 -6.43
CA GLY A 393 -15.03 3.66 -5.43
C GLY A 393 -16.42 3.95 -6.02
N GLY A 394 -16.51 4.22 -7.33
CA GLY A 394 -17.71 4.77 -7.97
C GLY A 394 -18.98 3.90 -7.93
N PHE A 395 -18.85 2.59 -7.68
CA PHE A 395 -19.98 1.66 -7.62
C PHE A 395 -20.63 1.53 -6.24
N ILE A 396 -19.96 1.98 -5.17
CA ILE A 396 -20.39 1.82 -3.77
C ILE A 396 -21.69 2.60 -3.54
N ASP A 397 -22.68 1.98 -2.90
CA ASP A 397 -24.00 2.57 -2.64
C ASP A 397 -23.97 3.58 -1.48
N PRO A 398 -24.14 4.90 -1.74
CA PRO A 398 -24.19 5.91 -0.68
C PRO A 398 -25.52 5.90 0.09
N LYS A 399 -26.47 5.03 -0.28
CA LYS A 399 -27.77 4.86 0.40
C LYS A 399 -27.79 3.70 1.41
N LEU A 400 -26.65 3.01 1.59
CA LEU A 400 -26.50 1.93 2.56
C LEU A 400 -26.92 2.42 3.96
N ASN A 401 -27.83 1.70 4.60
CA ASN A 401 -28.45 2.13 5.85
C ASN A 401 -28.78 0.94 6.78
N TRP A 402 -29.33 1.21 7.98
CA TRP A 402 -29.58 0.18 8.99
C TRP A 402 -30.59 -0.91 8.57
N ASP A 403 -31.55 -0.62 7.69
CA ASP A 403 -32.50 -1.64 7.21
C ASP A 403 -31.81 -2.66 6.27
N ASP A 404 -30.68 -2.29 5.66
CA ASP A 404 -29.90 -3.19 4.80
C ASP A 404 -29.27 -4.36 5.58
N ILE A 405 -29.11 -4.26 6.90
CA ILE A 405 -28.69 -5.40 7.74
C ILE A 405 -29.70 -6.55 7.64
N ALA A 406 -31.01 -6.22 7.62
CA ALA A 406 -32.06 -7.21 7.44
C ALA A 406 -32.17 -7.73 6.00
N TRP A 407 -31.64 -7.01 5.00
CA TRP A 407 -31.50 -7.48 3.61
C TRP A 407 -30.29 -8.40 3.43
N LEU A 408 -29.14 -8.09 4.03
CA LEU A 408 -27.96 -8.95 4.03
C LEU A 408 -28.26 -10.30 4.69
N ARG A 409 -28.95 -10.32 5.84
CA ARG A 409 -29.38 -11.56 6.52
C ARG A 409 -30.40 -12.41 5.74
N ARG A 410 -30.92 -11.95 4.59
CA ARG A 410 -31.70 -12.79 3.66
C ARG A 410 -30.85 -13.46 2.58
N HIS A 411 -29.61 -13.01 2.38
CA HIS A 411 -28.72 -13.45 1.31
C HIS A 411 -27.46 -14.17 1.82
N THR A 412 -27.21 -14.17 3.13
CA THR A 412 -26.14 -14.98 3.74
C THR A 412 -26.51 -15.43 5.15
N ASN A 413 -26.04 -16.62 5.52
CA ASN A 413 -26.02 -17.14 6.89
C ASN A 413 -24.66 -16.91 7.57
N LEU A 414 -23.71 -16.25 6.90
CA LEU A 414 -22.41 -15.92 7.48
C LEU A 414 -22.56 -14.84 8.56
N PRO A 415 -21.76 -14.89 9.65
CA PRO A 415 -21.65 -13.80 10.61
C PRO A 415 -21.36 -12.46 9.92
N ILE A 416 -22.09 -11.42 10.31
CA ILE A 416 -22.00 -10.08 9.75
C ILE A 416 -21.29 -9.15 10.74
N GLY A 417 -20.12 -8.67 10.33
CA GLY A 417 -19.42 -7.56 10.97
C GLY A 417 -19.68 -6.22 10.26
N LEU A 418 -19.60 -5.11 11.00
CA LEU A 418 -19.53 -3.76 10.43
C LEU A 418 -18.12 -3.18 10.59
N LYS A 419 -17.43 -2.93 9.47
CA LYS A 419 -16.17 -2.19 9.41
C LYS A 419 -16.47 -0.72 9.16
N GLY A 420 -15.87 0.15 9.97
CA GLY A 420 -15.98 1.60 9.78
C GLY A 420 -16.80 2.32 10.83
N VAL A 421 -17.06 1.66 11.97
CA VAL A 421 -17.77 2.27 13.11
C VAL A 421 -16.83 3.24 13.82
N GLN A 422 -17.26 4.49 13.97
CA GLN A 422 -16.43 5.61 14.47
C GLN A 422 -17.07 6.41 15.61
N CYS A 423 -18.18 5.94 16.18
CA CYS A 423 -18.82 6.53 17.35
C CYS A 423 -19.44 5.44 18.25
N VAL A 424 -19.86 5.82 19.45
CA VAL A 424 -20.45 4.89 20.43
C VAL A 424 -21.90 4.56 20.06
N GLU A 425 -22.60 5.53 19.47
CA GLU A 425 -23.98 5.46 19.02
C GLU A 425 -24.19 4.39 17.95
N ASP A 426 -23.36 4.37 16.90
CA ASP A 426 -23.42 3.36 15.83
C ASP A 426 -23.00 1.97 16.34
N ALA A 427 -22.08 1.89 17.30
CA ALA A 427 -21.71 0.64 17.96
C ALA A 427 -22.86 0.08 18.83
N MET A 428 -23.55 0.95 19.58
CA MET A 428 -24.77 0.60 20.30
C MET A 428 -25.88 0.19 19.33
N ARG A 429 -26.01 0.88 18.20
CA ARG A 429 -27.02 0.56 17.18
C ARG A 429 -26.75 -0.77 16.49
N ALA A 430 -25.51 -1.09 16.19
CA ALA A 430 -25.11 -2.42 15.72
C ALA A 430 -25.50 -3.53 16.72
N ALA A 431 -25.35 -3.28 18.03
CA ALA A 431 -25.77 -4.21 19.07
C ALA A 431 -27.30 -4.37 19.16
N GLU A 432 -28.08 -3.30 18.96
CA GLU A 432 -29.55 -3.37 18.89
C GLU A 432 -30.04 -4.12 17.65
N MET A 433 -29.36 -3.94 16.52
CA MET A 433 -29.65 -4.62 15.25
C MET A 433 -29.14 -6.08 15.22
N GLY A 434 -28.52 -6.56 16.31
CA GLY A 434 -28.00 -7.92 16.42
C GLY A 434 -26.90 -8.23 15.41
N VAL A 435 -26.01 -7.27 15.14
CA VAL A 435 -24.80 -7.46 14.32
C VAL A 435 -23.79 -8.30 15.11
N ASP A 436 -23.14 -9.28 14.45
CA ASP A 436 -22.28 -10.26 15.12
C ASP A 436 -20.96 -9.64 15.62
N ALA A 437 -20.44 -8.65 14.88
CA ALA A 437 -19.26 -7.88 15.28
C ALA A 437 -19.23 -6.42 14.80
N ILE A 438 -18.38 -5.62 15.44
CA ILE A 438 -17.94 -4.33 14.89
C ILE A 438 -16.41 -4.29 14.83
N TYR A 439 -15.89 -3.66 13.77
CA TYR A 439 -14.49 -3.31 13.57
C TYR A 439 -14.40 -1.78 13.55
N LEU A 440 -13.90 -1.24 14.67
CA LEU A 440 -13.64 0.19 14.84
C LEU A 440 -12.55 0.61 13.85
N SER A 441 -12.87 1.53 12.93
CA SER A 441 -11.97 1.91 11.85
C SER A 441 -12.39 3.22 11.19
N ASN A 442 -11.43 4.00 10.72
CA ASN A 442 -11.63 5.18 9.87
C ASN A 442 -11.06 4.95 8.46
N HIS A 443 -11.23 3.71 7.95
CA HIS A 443 -10.67 3.18 6.70
C HIS A 443 -9.16 3.36 6.53
N GLY A 444 -8.36 3.24 7.61
CA GLY A 444 -6.95 3.59 7.53
C GLY A 444 -6.75 5.01 7.00
N PHE A 445 -7.59 5.94 7.49
CA PHE A 445 -7.56 7.38 7.19
C PHE A 445 -7.88 7.77 5.76
N THR A 446 -8.31 6.82 4.92
CA THR A 446 -8.75 7.10 3.55
C THR A 446 -10.19 7.67 3.47
N SER A 447 -10.84 7.86 4.62
CA SER A 447 -12.11 8.58 4.80
C SER A 447 -12.14 9.38 6.13
N MET A 448 -13.25 10.08 6.41
CA MET A 448 -13.40 10.91 7.62
C MET A 448 -13.73 10.06 8.85
N ALA A 449 -12.88 10.10 9.88
CA ALA A 449 -13.05 10.97 11.05
C ALA A 449 -11.92 10.77 12.09
N VAL A 450 -11.82 11.72 13.04
CA VAL A 450 -11.06 11.57 14.29
C VAL A 450 -12.00 10.99 15.35
N PHE A 451 -11.62 9.88 15.99
CA PHE A 451 -12.38 9.30 17.09
C PHE A 451 -11.59 9.37 18.40
N VAL A 452 -12.23 9.94 19.43
CA VAL A 452 -11.83 9.83 20.83
C VAL A 452 -12.96 9.08 21.51
N ALA A 453 -12.69 7.86 21.96
CA ALA A 453 -13.72 6.99 22.51
C ALA A 453 -13.97 7.27 23.99
N GLU A 454 -15.24 7.30 24.39
CA GLU A 454 -15.62 7.35 25.80
C GLU A 454 -16.49 6.13 26.13
N GLN A 455 -16.24 5.53 27.30
CA GLN A 455 -16.94 4.41 27.94
C GLN A 455 -17.78 3.44 27.06
N MET A 456 -17.17 2.33 26.59
CA MET A 456 -17.90 1.10 26.29
C MET A 456 -17.80 0.09 27.45
N SER A 457 -18.58 0.32 28.51
CA SER A 457 -18.53 -0.49 29.75
C SER A 457 -19.87 -1.08 30.23
N SER A 458 -20.90 -1.17 29.37
CA SER A 458 -22.17 -1.81 29.76
C SER A 458 -23.06 -2.31 28.60
N LYS A 459 -22.74 -3.48 28.02
CA LYS A 459 -23.68 -4.47 27.42
C LYS A 459 -22.91 -5.71 26.90
N PRO A 460 -23.42 -6.95 26.97
CA PRO A 460 -22.60 -8.16 26.71
C PRO A 460 -22.77 -8.78 25.30
N SER A 461 -23.46 -8.13 24.36
CA SER A 461 -24.09 -8.81 23.22
C SER A 461 -23.41 -8.71 21.84
N VAL A 462 -22.24 -8.06 21.73
CA VAL A 462 -21.49 -7.93 20.45
C VAL A 462 -20.03 -8.25 20.65
N SER A 463 -19.42 -8.99 19.71
CA SER A 463 -17.98 -9.17 19.66
C SER A 463 -17.30 -7.95 19.03
N VAL A 464 -16.62 -7.15 19.85
CA VAL A 464 -15.94 -5.92 19.37
C VAL A 464 -14.50 -6.27 19.00
N GLN A 465 -14.16 -6.28 17.71
CA GLN A 465 -12.77 -6.28 17.28
C GLN A 465 -12.21 -4.87 17.44
N LYS A 466 -11.36 -4.70 18.46
CA LYS A 466 -10.77 -3.43 18.85
C LYS A 466 -9.34 -3.30 18.30
N GLU A 467 -9.16 -2.39 17.36
CA GLU A 467 -8.10 -1.39 17.55
C GLU A 467 -8.64 -0.40 18.61
N TRP A 468 -7.80 -0.03 19.59
CA TRP A 468 -8.33 0.25 20.92
C TRP A 468 -8.88 1.66 21.12
N ALA A 469 -10.08 1.69 21.68
CA ALA A 469 -10.77 2.86 22.21
C ALA A 469 -9.97 3.56 23.32
N TRP A 470 -9.95 4.89 23.28
CA TRP A 470 -9.50 5.77 24.37
C TRP A 470 -10.32 5.58 25.66
N VAL A 471 -9.81 6.10 26.77
CA VAL A 471 -10.48 6.17 28.08
C VAL A 471 -10.01 7.46 28.76
N ASP A 472 -10.93 8.32 29.19
CA ASP A 472 -10.58 9.51 29.97
C ASP A 472 -10.11 9.14 31.39
N PRO A 473 -8.84 9.41 31.77
CA PRO A 473 -8.35 9.15 33.13
C PRO A 473 -8.98 10.06 34.21
N PHE A 474 -9.79 11.06 33.83
CA PHE A 474 -10.48 11.96 34.77
C PHE A 474 -11.95 11.61 35.02
N SER A 475 -12.50 10.59 34.36
CA SER A 475 -13.87 10.10 34.60
C SER A 475 -13.98 9.29 35.90
N THR A 476 -14.48 9.93 36.98
CA THR A 476 -14.81 9.24 38.25
C THR A 476 -16.09 8.41 38.13
N PRO A 477 -16.22 7.30 38.88
CA PRO A 477 -17.27 6.27 38.71
C PRO A 477 -18.66 6.66 39.25
#